data_AF-A0A1G3QDM5-F1
#
_entry.id   AF-A0A1G3QDM5-F1
#
_cell.length_a   1.000
_cell.length_b   1.000
_cell.length_c   1.000
_cell.angle_alpha   90.00
_cell.angle_beta   90.00
_cell.angle_gamma   90.00
#
_symmetry.space_group_name_H-M   'P 1'
#
loop_
_entity.id
_entity.type
_entity.pdbx_description
1 polymer ?
#
loop_
_entity_poly.entity_id
_entity_poly.type
_entity_poly.pdbx_seq_one_letter_code
_entity_poly.pdbx_strand_id
1 'polypeptide(L)'
;MSSYAIRSLRLMPTDEFDSLFDEEPVDDKKRKEVDDLFTFDDQPEPFDAPPAAPPPSAPPSVRKERPAAPVHKSPQHKKRTSEDFQPDMDALVITAQSPLIIEGMKCLSEKDFAANTVQIYTESLKGVEVFIKILERNPNNYYKLSTVINSDVDCKEIEMVAFRLYKTKFRNKPETDSQILKAYEMLRNRLKIGYNKALVSTSMLAIKKYYLLSGTLDREKISQMVLDSNKELKTDVIKFIQHLKIAVQLIKIGDFEISKGLKGRVINTFVIRTSQFLAYYYLVVGDAKAEEYYRRMHENYKKYFIVRD
;
A
#
# COMPACT_ATOMS: atom_id res chain seq x y z
N MET A 1 13.14 44.45 37.07
CA MET A 1 11.92 43.73 36.64
C MET A 1 11.96 43.58 35.12
N SER A 2 12.19 42.38 34.59
CA SER A 2 11.37 41.81 33.51
C SER A 2 11.91 40.43 33.15
N SER A 3 11.03 39.45 33.26
CA SER A 3 11.24 38.02 33.04
C SER A 3 10.96 37.70 31.56
N TYR A 4 11.88 37.04 30.87
CA TYR A 4 11.59 36.43 29.58
C TYR A 4 11.32 34.94 29.77
N ALA A 5 10.04 34.61 29.69
CA ALA A 5 9.52 33.26 29.69
C ALA A 5 9.83 32.57 28.34
N ILE A 6 10.50 31.42 28.41
CA ILE A 6 10.62 30.45 27.32
C ILE A 6 9.27 29.77 27.15
N ARG A 7 8.56 30.04 26.05
CA ARG A 7 7.32 29.34 25.69
C ARG A 7 7.64 28.21 24.72
N SER A 8 7.49 27.01 25.26
CA SER A 8 7.42 25.70 24.62
C SER A 8 6.60 25.71 23.30
N LEU A 9 7.23 25.30 22.20
CA LEU A 9 6.56 25.00 20.93
C LEU A 9 5.94 23.61 21.01
N ARG A 10 4.61 23.62 21.10
CA ARG A 10 3.70 22.48 21.10
C ARG A 10 3.74 21.83 19.70
N LEU A 11 4.13 20.56 19.64
CA LEU A 11 4.01 19.69 18.47
C LEU A 11 2.54 19.64 18.00
N MET A 12 2.31 19.97 16.73
CA MET A 12 1.02 19.81 16.06
C MET A 12 0.74 18.33 15.73
N PRO A 13 -0.53 17.89 15.70
CA PRO A 13 -0.91 16.49 15.50
C PRO A 13 -0.84 16.08 14.01
N THR A 14 -0.19 14.96 13.76
CA THR A 14 -0.01 14.27 12.46
C THR A 14 -1.29 13.62 11.89
N ASP A 15 -2.44 14.27 12.04
CA ASP A 15 -3.73 13.76 11.55
C ASP A 15 -4.16 14.41 10.22
N GLU A 16 -3.25 15.17 9.57
CA GLU A 16 -3.43 15.73 8.22
C GLU A 16 -3.29 14.71 7.08
N PHE A 17 -2.79 13.48 7.34
CA PHE A 17 -2.51 12.54 6.25
C PHE A 17 -3.78 11.88 5.67
N ASP A 18 -4.82 11.68 6.49
CA ASP A 18 -6.08 11.09 6.03
C ASP A 18 -7.03 12.16 5.46
N SER A 19 -6.97 13.42 5.91
CA SER A 19 -7.86 14.49 5.39
C SER A 19 -7.45 15.02 4.00
N LEU A 20 -6.36 14.53 3.41
CA LEU A 20 -5.78 15.05 2.17
C LEU A 20 -6.29 14.34 0.90
N PHE A 21 -7.14 13.32 1.07
CA PHE A 21 -7.77 12.57 -0.01
C PHE A 21 -9.31 12.71 -0.05
N ASP A 22 -9.91 13.41 0.91
CA ASP A 22 -11.38 13.56 1.06
C ASP A 22 -11.90 14.99 0.76
N GLU A 23 -11.35 15.69 -0.24
CA GLU A 23 -11.99 16.92 -0.78
C GLU A 23 -12.56 16.64 -2.18
N GLU A 24 -13.87 16.37 -2.20
CA GLU A 24 -14.75 16.35 -3.38
C GLU A 24 -14.82 17.72 -4.08
N PRO A 25 -15.00 17.77 -5.41
CA PRO A 25 -15.71 18.86 -6.05
C PRO A 25 -17.21 18.56 -6.17
N VAL A 26 -17.98 19.57 -5.81
CA VAL A 26 -19.43 19.69 -5.74
C VAL A 26 -20.19 19.45 -7.06
N ASP A 27 -21.41 18.94 -6.88
CA ASP A 27 -22.65 19.00 -7.67
C ASP A 27 -22.92 18.05 -8.84
N ASP A 28 -24.02 17.32 -8.62
CA ASP A 28 -24.84 16.55 -9.55
C ASP A 28 -25.13 17.27 -10.87
N LYS A 29 -24.82 16.60 -11.99
CA LYS A 29 -25.81 16.25 -13.04
C LYS A 29 -25.17 15.47 -14.20
N LYS A 30 -25.64 14.22 -14.33
CA LYS A 30 -25.73 13.37 -15.54
C LYS A 30 -24.42 12.91 -16.22
N ARG A 31 -24.13 11.62 -16.07
CA ARG A 31 -23.83 10.59 -17.12
C ARG A 31 -23.49 9.28 -16.38
N LYS A 32 -24.45 8.36 -16.20
CA LYS A 32 -24.72 7.16 -17.02
C LYS A 32 -23.46 6.46 -17.58
N GLU A 33 -23.24 5.27 -17.03
CA GLU A 33 -22.69 4.04 -17.63
C GLU A 33 -21.35 4.14 -18.35
N VAL A 34 -20.27 3.71 -17.68
CA VAL A 34 -19.36 2.66 -18.18
C VAL A 34 -18.66 2.02 -16.96
N ASP A 35 -19.22 0.93 -16.43
CA ASP A 35 -18.54 0.05 -15.48
C ASP A 35 -18.71 -1.38 -16.02
N ASP A 36 -17.96 -1.68 -17.08
CA ASP A 36 -17.85 -3.02 -17.68
C ASP A 36 -16.36 -3.30 -17.96
N LEU A 37 -15.59 -3.50 -16.90
CA LEU A 37 -14.23 -4.05 -16.97
C LEU A 37 -14.01 -5.22 -16.01
N PHE A 38 -15.08 -5.91 -15.57
CA PHE A 38 -15.00 -7.18 -14.85
C PHE A 38 -16.28 -8.02 -15.05
N THR A 39 -16.45 -8.59 -16.24
CA THR A 39 -17.30 -9.78 -16.45
C THR A 39 -16.38 -10.97 -16.71
N PHE A 40 -16.19 -11.80 -15.69
CA PHE A 40 -15.62 -13.13 -15.86
C PHE A 40 -16.76 -14.04 -16.34
N ASP A 41 -16.76 -14.36 -17.63
CA ASP A 41 -17.47 -15.52 -18.18
C ASP A 41 -16.78 -16.78 -17.65
N ASP A 42 -17.44 -17.47 -16.72
CA ASP A 42 -17.25 -18.90 -16.46
C ASP A 42 -18.57 -19.43 -15.90
N GLN A 43 -19.49 -19.81 -16.79
CA GLN A 43 -20.65 -20.63 -16.45
C GLN A 43 -20.20 -22.04 -16.08
N PRO A 44 -20.58 -22.60 -14.92
CA PRO A 44 -20.66 -24.04 -14.76
C PRO A 44 -22.05 -24.53 -15.19
N GLU A 45 -22.07 -25.38 -16.21
CA GLU A 45 -23.22 -26.19 -16.64
C GLU A 45 -23.86 -26.97 -15.47
N PRO A 46 -25.20 -27.13 -15.43
CA PRO A 46 -25.88 -27.90 -14.41
C PRO A 46 -25.74 -29.41 -14.67
N PHE A 47 -25.02 -30.13 -13.79
CA PHE A 47 -25.08 -31.58 -13.75
C PHE A 47 -26.35 -32.03 -13.01
N ASP A 48 -27.36 -32.43 -13.79
CA ASP A 48 -28.46 -33.27 -13.32
C ASP A 48 -27.95 -34.68 -13.03
N ALA A 49 -28.02 -35.10 -11.77
CA ALA A 49 -27.97 -36.52 -11.39
C ALA A 49 -28.96 -36.78 -10.24
N PRO A 50 -29.93 -37.70 -10.39
CA PRO A 50 -30.92 -37.99 -9.35
C PRO A 50 -30.29 -38.79 -8.19
N PRO A 51 -30.76 -38.61 -6.93
CA PRO A 51 -30.22 -39.31 -5.77
C PRO A 51 -30.60 -40.79 -5.80
N ALA A 52 -29.58 -41.66 -5.72
CA ALA A 52 -29.74 -43.09 -5.54
C ALA A 52 -30.34 -43.41 -4.15
N ALA A 53 -31.29 -44.34 -4.12
CA ALA A 53 -32.00 -44.80 -2.92
C ALA A 53 -31.06 -45.45 -1.88
N PRO A 54 -31.38 -45.36 -0.57
CA PRO A 54 -30.61 -46.03 0.48
C PRO A 54 -30.88 -47.55 0.50
N PRO A 55 -29.86 -48.41 0.70
CA PRO A 55 -30.06 -49.85 0.85
C PRO A 55 -30.65 -50.20 2.23
N PRO A 56 -31.41 -51.32 2.33
CA PRO A 56 -32.30 -51.62 3.44
C PRO A 56 -31.60 -52.18 4.68
N SER A 57 -32.14 -51.82 5.83
CA SER A 57 -31.85 -52.30 7.18
C SER A 57 -32.37 -53.72 7.46
N ALA A 58 -31.56 -54.56 8.13
CA ALA A 58 -31.97 -55.66 9.04
C ALA A 58 -30.73 -56.35 9.68
N PRO A 59 -30.83 -57.12 10.77
CA PRO A 59 -31.62 -56.98 12.02
C PRO A 59 -30.71 -57.16 13.29
N PRO A 60 -31.23 -57.10 14.54
CA PRO A 60 -30.41 -56.97 15.76
C PRO A 60 -29.90 -58.33 16.28
N SER A 61 -28.64 -58.38 16.72
CA SER A 61 -28.08 -59.53 17.44
C SER A 61 -28.02 -59.26 18.94
N VAL A 62 -28.56 -60.21 19.72
CA VAL A 62 -28.80 -60.14 21.16
C VAL A 62 -27.68 -60.84 21.94
N ARG A 63 -27.15 -60.11 22.94
CA ARG A 63 -26.52 -60.51 24.22
C ARG A 63 -25.30 -61.45 24.28
N LYS A 64 -24.30 -60.99 25.06
CA LYS A 64 -23.87 -61.67 26.30
C LYS A 64 -23.25 -60.70 27.32
N GLU A 65 -23.89 -60.59 28.49
CA GLU A 65 -23.34 -60.10 29.77
C GLU A 65 -22.33 -61.13 30.32
N ARG A 66 -21.15 -60.81 30.87
CA ARG A 66 -20.75 -60.30 32.23
C ARG A 66 -19.24 -60.65 32.42
N PRO A 67 -18.49 -60.27 33.50
CA PRO A 67 -18.70 -59.30 34.58
C PRO A 67 -17.49 -58.32 34.74
N ALA A 68 -17.45 -57.60 35.88
CA ALA A 68 -16.86 -56.28 36.09
C ALA A 68 -15.39 -56.18 36.60
N ALA A 69 -14.83 -54.96 36.39
CA ALA A 69 -13.83 -54.17 37.16
C ALA A 69 -12.32 -54.32 36.85
N PRO A 70 -11.46 -53.29 37.10
CA PRO A 70 -11.71 -51.92 37.54
C PRO A 70 -11.20 -50.81 36.57
N VAL A 71 -11.71 -49.61 36.77
CA VAL A 71 -11.50 -48.39 35.97
C VAL A 71 -10.15 -47.74 36.29
N HIS A 72 -9.18 -47.84 35.38
CA HIS A 72 -8.11 -46.85 35.29
C HIS A 72 -8.63 -45.65 34.47
N LYS A 73 -8.84 -44.51 35.13
CA LYS A 73 -9.14 -43.23 34.49
C LYS A 73 -7.88 -42.76 33.72
N SER A 74 -7.71 -43.22 32.49
CA SER A 74 -6.93 -42.50 31.50
C SER A 74 -7.63 -41.16 31.22
N PRO A 75 -6.91 -40.03 31.08
CA PRO A 75 -7.53 -38.78 30.68
C PRO A 75 -8.24 -39.03 29.35
N GLN A 76 -9.52 -38.65 29.27
CA GLN A 76 -10.29 -38.74 28.04
C GLN A 76 -9.55 -37.91 26.99
N HIS A 77 -8.81 -38.58 26.11
CA HIS A 77 -8.38 -37.99 24.86
C HIS A 77 -9.65 -37.63 24.11
N LYS A 78 -10.02 -36.34 24.12
CA LYS A 78 -10.98 -35.80 23.16
C LYS A 78 -10.54 -36.29 21.80
N LYS A 79 -11.39 -37.11 21.15
CA LYS A 79 -11.17 -37.49 19.76
C LYS A 79 -11.16 -36.19 18.96
N ARG A 80 -10.05 -35.91 18.29
CA ARG A 80 -9.94 -34.74 17.42
C ARG A 80 -11.09 -34.79 16.43
N THR A 81 -11.95 -33.77 16.43
CA THR A 81 -13.06 -33.68 15.47
C THR A 81 -12.52 -33.12 14.16
N SER A 82 -13.24 -33.30 13.05
CA SER A 82 -12.86 -32.72 11.75
C SER A 82 -12.73 -31.19 11.79
N GLU A 83 -13.39 -30.53 12.76
CA GLU A 83 -13.23 -29.10 13.05
C GLU A 83 -11.83 -28.75 13.58
N ASP A 84 -11.16 -29.67 14.28
CA ASP A 84 -9.77 -29.50 14.72
C ASP A 84 -8.74 -29.59 13.56
N PHE A 85 -9.19 -29.96 12.36
CA PHE A 85 -8.36 -30.11 11.15
C PHE A 85 -8.68 -29.08 10.07
N GLN A 86 -9.60 -28.14 10.31
CA GLN A 86 -9.78 -27.04 9.37
C GLN A 86 -8.60 -26.07 9.50
N PRO A 87 -7.76 -25.90 8.45
CA PRO A 87 -6.74 -24.89 8.48
C PRO A 87 -7.42 -23.53 8.63
N ASP A 88 -6.97 -22.75 9.61
CA ASP A 88 -7.41 -21.36 9.73
C ASP A 88 -6.92 -20.63 8.47
N MET A 89 -7.86 -20.38 7.55
CA MET A 89 -7.57 -19.79 6.26
C MET A 89 -6.98 -18.39 6.41
N ASP A 90 -7.41 -17.64 7.42
CA ASP A 90 -6.87 -16.31 7.70
C ASP A 90 -5.42 -16.44 8.18
N ALA A 91 -5.11 -17.42 9.03
CA ALA A 91 -3.74 -17.73 9.46
C ALA A 91 -2.82 -18.13 8.30
N LEU A 92 -3.31 -18.97 7.38
CA LEU A 92 -2.56 -19.39 6.21
C LEU A 92 -2.28 -18.19 5.28
N VAL A 93 -3.29 -17.35 5.07
CA VAL A 93 -3.17 -16.16 4.22
C VAL A 93 -2.17 -15.15 4.79
N ILE A 94 -2.23 -14.83 6.09
CA ILE A 94 -1.26 -13.88 6.68
C ILE A 94 0.18 -14.42 6.61
N THR A 95 0.36 -15.73 6.83
CA THR A 95 1.68 -16.38 6.75
C THR A 95 2.20 -16.40 5.32
N ALA A 96 1.34 -16.62 4.33
CA ALA A 96 1.74 -16.58 2.93
C ALA A 96 2.13 -15.17 2.45
N GLN A 97 1.55 -14.12 3.05
CA GLN A 97 1.84 -12.72 2.69
C GLN A 97 3.03 -12.12 3.46
N SER A 98 3.40 -12.69 4.61
CA SER A 98 4.42 -12.11 5.48
C SER A 98 5.80 -11.91 4.80
N PRO A 99 6.32 -12.81 3.94
CA PRO A 99 7.62 -12.59 3.30
C PRO A 99 7.63 -11.37 2.37
N LEU A 100 6.52 -11.12 1.66
CA LEU A 100 6.38 -9.98 0.75
C LEU A 100 6.37 -8.66 1.52
N ILE A 101 5.77 -8.63 2.72
CA ILE A 101 5.76 -7.46 3.59
C ILE A 101 7.16 -7.19 4.15
N ILE A 102 7.86 -8.25 4.60
CA ILE A 102 9.24 -8.17 5.09
C ILE A 102 10.19 -7.60 4.03
N GLU A 103 10.06 -8.02 2.77
CA GLU A 103 10.89 -7.50 1.69
C GLU A 103 10.71 -5.98 1.51
N GLY A 104 9.47 -5.48 1.52
CA GLY A 104 9.22 -4.04 1.46
C GLY A 104 9.72 -3.29 2.69
N MET A 105 9.60 -3.88 3.87
CA MET A 105 10.16 -3.32 5.12
C MET A 105 11.69 -3.23 5.08
N LYS A 106 12.34 -4.21 4.45
CA LYS A 106 13.79 -4.20 4.22
C LYS A 106 14.18 -3.06 3.29
N CYS A 107 13.51 -2.91 2.13
CA CYS A 107 13.75 -1.79 1.22
C CYS A 107 13.56 -0.43 1.91
N LEU A 108 12.51 -0.27 2.75
CA LEU A 108 12.30 0.95 3.54
C LEU A 108 13.49 1.23 4.48
N SER A 109 13.95 0.19 5.18
CA SER A 109 15.01 0.31 6.19
C SER A 109 16.36 0.65 5.56
N GLU A 110 16.65 0.08 4.40
CA GLU A 110 17.85 0.36 3.61
C GLU A 110 17.77 1.69 2.85
N LYS A 111 16.59 2.34 2.86
CA LYS A 111 16.25 3.51 2.04
C LYS A 111 16.45 3.25 0.55
N ASP A 112 16.14 2.04 0.11
CA ASP A 112 16.13 1.68 -1.29
C ASP A 112 14.77 2.05 -1.90
N PHE A 113 14.79 3.08 -2.75
CA PHE A 113 13.65 3.55 -3.52
C PHE A 113 13.97 3.55 -5.01
N ALA A 114 14.86 2.66 -5.45
CA ALA A 114 15.21 2.54 -6.86
C ALA A 114 14.00 2.07 -7.70
N ALA A 115 14.03 2.35 -9.00
CA ALA A 115 12.90 2.08 -9.90
C ALA A 115 12.51 0.58 -9.98
N ASN A 116 13.46 -0.32 -9.76
CA ASN A 116 13.25 -1.77 -9.72
C ASN A 116 12.51 -2.26 -8.46
N THR A 117 12.40 -1.44 -7.42
CA THR A 117 11.73 -1.81 -6.16
C THR A 117 10.22 -1.57 -6.17
N VAL A 118 9.66 -0.95 -7.21
CA VAL A 118 8.23 -0.61 -7.29
C VAL A 118 7.34 -1.84 -7.09
N GLN A 119 7.72 -2.97 -7.70
CA GLN A 119 6.95 -4.22 -7.57
C GLN A 119 6.99 -4.77 -6.15
N ILE A 120 8.16 -4.74 -5.50
CA ILE A 120 8.32 -5.15 -4.10
C ILE A 120 7.35 -4.34 -3.22
N TYR A 121 7.41 -3.01 -3.29
CA TYR A 121 6.51 -2.14 -2.54
C TYR A 121 5.02 -2.38 -2.83
N THR A 122 4.69 -2.73 -4.08
CA THR A 122 3.31 -3.00 -4.49
C THR A 122 2.77 -4.26 -3.82
N GLU A 123 3.55 -5.34 -3.83
CA GLU A 123 3.16 -6.59 -3.18
C GLU A 123 3.16 -6.46 -1.66
N SER A 124 4.12 -5.75 -1.06
CA SER A 124 4.10 -5.48 0.38
C SER A 124 2.87 -4.69 0.81
N LEU A 125 2.43 -3.71 0.02
CA LEU A 125 1.19 -2.94 0.30
C LEU A 125 -0.04 -3.83 0.26
N LYS A 126 -0.16 -4.70 -0.76
CA LYS A 126 -1.26 -5.68 -0.84
C LYS A 126 -1.23 -6.63 0.35
N GLY A 127 -0.06 -7.10 0.75
CA GLY A 127 0.11 -7.96 1.92
C GLY A 127 -0.39 -7.30 3.20
N VAL A 128 0.04 -6.06 3.50
CA VAL A 128 -0.44 -5.36 4.70
C VAL A 128 -1.94 -5.05 4.63
N GLU A 129 -2.48 -4.74 3.46
CA GLU A 129 -3.91 -4.54 3.26
C GLU A 129 -4.73 -5.80 3.58
N VAL A 130 -4.20 -6.98 3.24
CA VAL A 130 -4.82 -8.26 3.62
C VAL A 130 -4.82 -8.43 5.14
N PHE A 131 -3.74 -8.10 5.84
CA PHE A 131 -3.69 -8.10 7.31
C PHE A 131 -4.77 -7.18 7.90
N ILE A 132 -4.86 -5.94 7.41
CA ILE A 132 -5.85 -4.94 7.85
C ILE A 132 -7.27 -5.49 7.67
N LYS A 133 -7.62 -5.99 6.47
CA LYS A 133 -8.96 -6.52 6.17
C LYS A 133 -9.33 -7.72 7.05
N ILE A 134 -8.37 -8.60 7.35
CA ILE A 134 -8.61 -9.74 8.24
C ILE A 134 -8.92 -9.26 9.66
N LEU A 135 -8.20 -8.24 10.14
CA LEU A 135 -8.43 -7.65 11.47
C LEU A 135 -9.76 -6.87 11.54
N GLU A 136 -10.16 -6.18 10.47
CA GLU A 136 -11.42 -5.44 10.41
C GLU A 136 -12.66 -6.33 10.45
N ARG A 137 -12.59 -7.55 9.88
CA ARG A 137 -13.73 -8.49 9.81
C ARG A 137 -14.29 -8.85 11.18
N ASN A 138 -13.45 -8.95 12.21
CA ASN A 138 -13.90 -9.26 13.56
C ASN A 138 -12.91 -8.73 14.60
N PRO A 139 -13.37 -7.97 15.62
CA PRO A 139 -12.50 -7.42 16.66
C PRO A 139 -11.66 -8.51 17.36
N ASN A 140 -12.15 -9.74 17.51
CA ASN A 140 -11.39 -10.81 18.16
C ASN A 140 -10.38 -11.55 17.25
N ASN A 141 -10.25 -11.18 15.97
CA ASN A 141 -9.39 -11.92 15.04
C ASN A 141 -7.91 -11.82 15.38
N TYR A 142 -7.46 -10.67 15.90
CA TYR A 142 -6.06 -10.55 16.34
C TYR A 142 -5.72 -11.58 17.42
N TYR A 143 -6.58 -11.75 18.43
CA TYR A 143 -6.34 -12.73 19.50
C TYR A 143 -6.33 -14.17 18.99
N LYS A 144 -7.18 -14.50 18.01
CA LYS A 144 -7.15 -15.82 17.35
C LYS A 144 -5.84 -16.05 16.60
N LEU A 145 -5.43 -15.05 15.82
CA LEU A 145 -4.22 -15.09 15.00
C LEU A 145 -2.94 -14.92 15.82
N SER A 146 -3.03 -14.47 17.07
CA SER A 146 -1.86 -14.22 17.93
C SER A 146 -0.99 -15.46 18.12
N THR A 147 -1.56 -16.65 18.14
CA THR A 147 -0.81 -17.91 18.22
C THR A 147 0.07 -18.10 16.97
N VAL A 148 -0.46 -17.77 15.80
CA VAL A 148 0.23 -17.86 14.51
C VAL A 148 1.27 -16.74 14.40
N ILE A 149 0.89 -15.51 14.73
CA ILE A 149 1.77 -14.34 14.72
C ILE A 149 2.98 -14.55 15.65
N ASN A 150 2.79 -15.21 16.80
CA ASN A 150 3.89 -15.48 17.73
C ASN A 150 4.76 -16.69 17.35
N SER A 151 4.27 -17.58 16.48
CA SER A 151 5.02 -18.78 16.05
C SER A 151 5.75 -18.58 14.74
N ASP A 152 5.19 -17.81 13.80
CA ASP A 152 5.84 -17.42 12.56
C ASP A 152 6.74 -16.20 12.75
N VAL A 153 8.01 -16.33 12.34
CA VAL A 153 9.04 -15.30 12.56
C VAL A 153 8.72 -14.02 11.80
N ASP A 154 8.28 -14.13 10.54
CA ASP A 154 8.00 -12.99 9.68
C ASP A 154 6.76 -12.24 10.18
N CYS A 155 5.69 -12.96 10.54
CA CYS A 155 4.50 -12.35 11.13
C CYS A 155 4.82 -11.61 12.44
N LYS A 156 5.69 -12.19 13.29
CA LYS A 156 6.12 -11.54 14.53
C LYS A 156 6.90 -10.25 14.28
N GLU A 157 7.79 -10.27 13.29
CA GLU A 157 8.57 -9.09 12.92
C GLU A 157 7.68 -7.96 12.40
N ILE A 158 6.69 -8.29 11.54
CA ILE A 158 5.70 -7.33 11.04
C ILE A 158 4.94 -6.67 12.20
N GLU A 159 4.42 -7.47 13.14
CA GLU A 159 3.73 -6.98 14.33
C GLU A 159 4.65 -6.05 15.15
N MET A 160 5.89 -6.47 15.41
CA MET A 160 6.85 -5.67 16.16
C MET A 160 7.11 -4.31 15.53
N VAL A 161 7.19 -4.23 14.19
CA VAL A 161 7.40 -2.97 13.48
C VAL A 161 6.14 -2.11 13.49
N ALA A 162 4.96 -2.69 13.22
CA ALA A 162 3.69 -1.97 13.32
C ALA A 162 3.48 -1.37 14.72
N PHE A 163 3.71 -2.16 15.78
CA PHE A 163 3.53 -1.71 17.16
C PHE A 163 4.59 -0.68 17.56
N ARG A 164 5.81 -0.76 17.02
CA ARG A 164 6.84 0.26 17.20
C ARG A 164 6.44 1.58 16.56
N LEU A 165 5.87 1.56 15.36
CA LEU A 165 5.35 2.76 14.70
C LEU A 165 4.26 3.42 15.54
N TYR A 166 3.30 2.63 16.01
CA TYR A 166 2.24 3.10 16.92
C TYR A 166 2.81 3.71 18.20
N LYS A 167 3.71 2.98 18.89
CA LYS A 167 4.35 3.44 20.12
C LYS A 167 5.15 4.72 19.94
N THR A 168 5.77 4.92 18.78
CA THR A 168 6.50 6.15 18.48
C THR A 168 5.57 7.36 18.39
N LYS A 169 4.37 7.20 17.80
CA LYS A 169 3.37 8.27 17.67
C LYS A 169 2.61 8.54 18.96
N PHE A 170 2.16 7.50 19.67
CA PHE A 170 1.24 7.62 20.81
C PHE A 170 1.89 7.40 22.20
N ARG A 171 3.17 6.99 22.25
CA ARG A 171 3.97 6.72 23.47
C ARG A 171 3.49 5.54 24.33
N ASN A 172 2.43 4.84 23.93
CA ASN A 172 1.91 3.61 24.53
C ASN A 172 1.95 2.45 23.53
N LYS A 173 1.82 1.21 24.03
CA LYS A 173 1.64 0.04 23.15
C LYS A 173 0.16 -0.08 22.77
N PRO A 174 -0.15 -0.61 21.58
CA PRO A 174 -1.53 -0.93 21.23
C PRO A 174 -2.01 -2.11 22.08
N GLU A 175 -3.16 -1.94 22.73
CA GLU A 175 -3.79 -2.95 23.61
C GLU A 175 -5.19 -3.33 23.13
N THR A 176 -5.91 -2.40 22.51
CA THR A 176 -7.26 -2.66 21.98
C THR A 176 -7.21 -2.97 20.48
N ASP A 177 -8.20 -3.70 19.97
CA ASP A 177 -8.26 -4.09 18.55
C ASP A 177 -8.20 -2.89 17.61
N SER A 178 -8.86 -1.79 17.97
CA SER A 178 -8.77 -0.53 17.22
C SER A 178 -7.35 0.06 17.20
N GLN A 179 -6.62 -0.02 18.31
CA GLN A 179 -5.23 0.46 18.36
C GLN A 179 -4.29 -0.45 17.55
N ILE A 180 -4.54 -1.77 17.58
CA ILE A 180 -3.81 -2.77 16.81
C ILE A 180 -4.04 -2.53 15.32
N LEU A 181 -5.30 -2.39 14.89
CA LEU A 181 -5.65 -2.07 13.51
C LEU A 181 -4.95 -0.78 13.04
N LYS A 182 -5.01 0.28 13.87
CA LYS A 182 -4.33 1.54 13.59
C LYS A 182 -2.81 1.39 13.48
N ALA A 183 -2.20 0.46 14.20
CA ALA A 183 -0.77 0.17 14.07
C ALA A 183 -0.42 -0.42 12.69
N TYR A 184 -1.25 -1.32 12.16
CA TYR A 184 -1.08 -1.88 10.81
C TYR A 184 -1.37 -0.85 9.71
N GLU A 185 -2.36 0.02 9.89
CA GLU A 185 -2.59 1.17 8.98
C GLU A 185 -1.38 2.11 8.92
N MET A 186 -0.74 2.37 10.06
CA MET A 186 0.49 3.16 10.10
C MET A 186 1.64 2.48 9.34
N LEU A 187 1.76 1.15 9.43
CA LEU A 187 2.72 0.39 8.63
C LEU A 187 2.42 0.49 7.13
N ARG A 188 1.16 0.32 6.73
CA ARG A 188 0.71 0.51 5.33
C ARG A 188 1.08 1.89 4.82
N ASN A 189 0.80 2.94 5.60
CA ASN A 189 1.12 4.32 5.22
C ASN A 189 2.63 4.53 5.08
N ARG A 190 3.44 3.90 5.92
CA ARG A 190 4.91 3.96 5.80
C ARG A 190 5.41 3.29 4.52
N LEU A 191 4.89 2.11 4.18
CA LEU A 191 5.17 1.42 2.92
C LEU A 191 4.68 2.23 1.71
N LYS A 192 3.55 2.92 1.83
CA LYS A 192 3.00 3.76 0.77
C LYS A 192 3.92 4.93 0.43
N ILE A 193 4.58 5.51 1.43
CA ILE A 193 5.60 6.53 1.21
C ILE A 193 6.78 5.93 0.41
N GLY A 194 7.24 4.73 0.77
CA GLY A 194 8.29 4.03 0.01
C GLY A 194 7.91 3.77 -1.44
N TYR A 195 6.70 3.25 -1.67
CA TYR A 195 6.11 3.06 -2.99
C TYR A 195 6.09 4.36 -3.81
N ASN A 196 5.60 5.45 -3.21
CA ASN A 196 5.51 6.76 -3.84
C ASN A 196 6.90 7.29 -4.24
N LYS A 197 7.93 7.08 -3.41
CA LYS A 197 9.31 7.44 -3.74
C LYS A 197 9.85 6.60 -4.91
N ALA A 198 9.57 5.29 -4.92
CA ALA A 198 9.97 4.40 -6.01
C ALA A 198 9.29 4.79 -7.34
N LEU A 199 8.03 5.20 -7.33
CA LEU A 199 7.34 5.73 -8.50
C LEU A 199 8.02 6.98 -9.06
N VAL A 200 8.39 7.93 -8.19
CA VAL A 200 9.12 9.13 -8.59
C VAL A 200 10.46 8.73 -9.22
N SER A 201 11.22 7.82 -8.61
CA SER A 201 12.49 7.30 -9.17
C SER A 201 12.32 6.72 -10.57
N THR A 202 11.24 5.98 -10.82
CA THR A 202 10.94 5.45 -12.16
C THR A 202 10.73 6.57 -13.17
N SER A 203 9.94 7.59 -12.83
CA SER A 203 9.75 8.74 -13.73
C SER A 203 10.99 9.59 -13.90
N MET A 204 11.87 9.65 -12.91
CA MET A 204 13.17 10.33 -13.02
C MET A 204 14.08 9.68 -14.05
N LEU A 205 14.02 8.36 -14.22
CA LEU A 205 14.74 7.68 -15.28
C LEU A 205 14.05 7.88 -16.63
N ALA A 206 12.73 7.68 -16.67
CA ALA A 206 11.95 7.78 -17.90
C ALA A 206 12.02 9.17 -18.55
N ILE A 207 11.98 10.25 -17.76
CA ILE A 207 11.98 11.62 -18.31
C ILE A 207 13.27 11.97 -19.06
N LYS A 208 14.40 11.31 -18.75
CA LYS A 208 15.70 11.60 -19.39
C LYS A 208 15.65 11.42 -20.91
N LYS A 209 14.77 10.57 -21.45
CA LYS A 209 14.65 10.34 -22.89
C LYS A 209 14.09 11.54 -23.68
N TYR A 210 13.57 12.55 -22.99
CA TYR A 210 13.07 13.81 -23.57
C TYR A 210 14.08 14.95 -23.43
N TYR A 211 15.30 14.66 -22.96
CA TYR A 211 16.36 15.63 -22.76
C TYR A 211 17.59 15.23 -23.57
N LEU A 212 18.26 16.22 -24.15
CA LEU A 212 19.56 16.06 -24.80
C LEU A 212 20.65 15.84 -23.75
N LEU A 213 21.80 15.32 -24.16
CA LEU A 213 22.97 15.13 -23.28
C LEU A 213 23.50 16.46 -22.72
N SER A 214 23.26 17.58 -23.42
CA SER A 214 23.51 18.94 -22.94
C SER A 214 22.61 19.35 -21.76
N GLY A 215 21.58 18.57 -21.43
CA GLY A 215 20.60 18.86 -20.39
C GLY A 215 19.45 19.76 -20.83
N THR A 216 19.39 20.15 -22.10
CA THR A 216 18.28 20.92 -22.68
C THR A 216 17.13 20.01 -23.10
N LEU A 217 15.90 20.51 -23.01
CA LEU A 217 14.71 19.78 -23.46
C LEU A 217 14.76 19.57 -24.98
N ASP A 218 14.51 18.34 -25.43
CA ASP A 218 14.45 17.99 -26.85
C ASP A 218 13.08 18.37 -27.44
N ARG A 219 12.97 19.64 -27.83
CA ARG A 219 11.74 20.27 -28.31
C ARG A 219 11.25 19.69 -29.64
N GLU A 220 12.17 19.38 -30.53
CA GLU A 220 11.87 18.82 -31.85
C GLU A 220 11.26 17.43 -31.70
N LYS A 221 11.89 16.57 -30.89
CA LYS A 221 11.36 15.23 -30.60
C LYS A 221 9.97 15.29 -29.98
N ILE A 222 9.74 16.15 -28.99
CA ILE A 222 8.42 16.27 -28.34
C ILE A 222 7.38 16.76 -29.35
N SER A 223 7.70 17.79 -30.13
CA SER A 223 6.79 18.33 -31.15
C SER A 223 6.39 17.26 -32.16
N GLN A 224 7.36 16.51 -32.66
CA GLN A 224 7.13 15.41 -33.58
C GLN A 224 6.24 14.33 -32.96
N MET A 225 6.53 13.90 -31.73
CA MET A 225 5.71 12.89 -31.03
C MET A 225 4.28 13.36 -30.74
N VAL A 226 4.06 14.67 -30.54
CA VAL A 226 2.71 15.25 -30.40
C VAL A 226 1.97 15.22 -31.75
N LEU A 227 2.64 15.64 -32.84
CA LEU A 227 2.08 15.59 -34.19
C LEU A 227 1.70 14.15 -34.59
N ASP A 228 2.56 13.20 -34.27
CA ASP A 228 2.35 11.77 -34.54
C ASP A 228 1.32 11.11 -33.62
N SER A 229 0.72 11.86 -32.69
CA SER A 229 -0.24 11.35 -31.69
C SER A 229 0.26 10.13 -30.91
N ASN A 230 1.55 10.14 -30.59
CA ASN A 230 2.25 9.00 -30.01
C ASN A 230 1.62 8.55 -28.68
N LYS A 231 1.27 7.26 -28.56
CA LYS A 231 0.64 6.68 -27.36
C LYS A 231 1.57 6.66 -26.15
N GLU A 232 2.86 6.39 -26.35
CA GLU A 232 3.88 6.35 -25.30
C GLU A 232 4.03 7.73 -24.64
N LEU A 233 4.10 8.80 -25.44
CA LEU A 233 4.16 10.17 -24.93
C LEU A 233 2.95 10.49 -24.04
N LYS A 234 1.74 10.14 -24.48
CA LYS A 234 0.51 10.36 -23.70
C LYS A 234 0.53 9.60 -22.38
N THR A 235 0.95 8.34 -22.39
CA THR A 235 1.11 7.54 -21.17
C THR A 235 2.14 8.13 -20.22
N ASP A 236 3.28 8.59 -20.74
CA ASP A 236 4.33 9.22 -19.94
C ASP A 236 3.89 10.54 -19.34
N VAL A 237 3.19 11.38 -20.09
CA VAL A 237 2.62 12.64 -19.59
C VAL A 237 1.72 12.39 -18.39
N ILE A 238 0.80 11.41 -18.49
CA ILE A 238 -0.09 11.06 -17.38
C ILE A 238 0.71 10.62 -16.14
N LYS A 239 1.71 9.74 -16.33
CA LYS A 239 2.59 9.29 -15.24
C LYS A 239 3.36 10.45 -14.62
N PHE A 240 3.92 11.33 -15.45
CA PHE A 240 4.67 12.49 -14.99
C PHE A 240 3.81 13.47 -14.19
N ILE A 241 2.56 13.71 -14.61
CA ILE A 241 1.62 14.56 -13.84
C ILE A 241 1.36 13.95 -12.47
N GLN A 242 1.06 12.65 -12.40
CA GLN A 242 0.80 11.94 -11.16
C GLN A 242 2.03 11.97 -10.23
N HIS A 243 3.20 11.60 -10.75
CA HIS A 243 4.42 11.52 -9.95
C HIS A 243 4.96 12.89 -9.57
N LEU A 244 4.70 13.94 -10.36
CA LEU A 244 5.00 15.32 -9.99
C LEU A 244 4.17 15.76 -8.78
N LYS A 245 2.87 15.43 -8.74
CA LYS A 245 2.02 15.71 -7.57
C LYS A 245 2.55 14.99 -6.32
N ILE A 246 2.91 13.72 -6.45
CA ILE A 246 3.54 12.94 -5.37
C ILE A 246 4.83 13.61 -4.90
N ALA A 247 5.71 14.01 -5.82
CA ALA A 247 6.97 14.66 -5.49
C ALA A 247 6.76 15.97 -4.71
N VAL A 248 5.82 16.80 -5.14
CA VAL A 248 5.45 18.04 -4.44
C VAL A 248 4.89 17.75 -3.05
N GLN A 249 4.08 16.69 -2.88
CA GLN A 249 3.57 16.29 -1.56
C GLN A 249 4.70 15.82 -0.64
N LEU A 250 5.62 14.97 -1.13
CA LEU A 250 6.80 14.51 -0.37
C LEU A 250 7.67 15.69 0.12
N ILE A 251 7.81 16.72 -0.72
CA ILE A 251 8.50 17.96 -0.36
C ILE A 251 7.78 18.69 0.78
N LYS A 252 6.44 18.82 0.70
CA LYS A 252 5.64 19.53 1.70
C LYS A 252 5.75 18.89 3.09
N ILE A 253 5.71 17.55 3.15
CA ILE A 253 5.83 16.81 4.43
C ILE A 253 7.27 16.67 4.94
N GLY A 254 8.26 17.14 4.17
CA GLY A 254 9.68 17.03 4.52
C GLY A 254 10.31 15.66 4.29
N ASP A 255 9.61 14.70 3.65
CA ASP A 255 10.12 13.36 3.34
C ASP A 255 10.63 13.28 1.89
N PHE A 256 11.58 14.15 1.56
CA PHE A 256 12.09 14.38 0.21
C PHE A 256 13.28 13.49 -0.20
N GLU A 257 13.75 12.61 0.69
CA GLU A 257 14.87 11.72 0.41
C GLU A 257 14.43 10.54 -0.47
N ILE A 258 14.79 10.60 -1.75
CA ILE A 258 14.51 9.56 -2.77
C ILE A 258 15.71 8.62 -2.98
N SER A 259 16.91 9.05 -2.61
CA SER A 259 18.11 8.22 -2.70
C SER A 259 19.01 8.53 -1.52
N LYS A 260 19.58 7.47 -0.93
CA LYS A 260 20.40 7.57 0.28
C LYS A 260 21.46 8.66 0.16
N GLY A 261 21.42 9.62 1.09
CA GLY A 261 22.43 10.69 1.19
C GLY A 261 22.19 11.90 0.28
N LEU A 262 21.14 11.91 -0.54
CA LEU A 262 20.80 13.08 -1.37
C LEU A 262 19.66 13.86 -0.72
N LYS A 263 20.04 14.94 -0.01
CA LYS A 263 19.19 15.91 0.73
C LYS A 263 18.23 16.68 -0.19
N GLY A 264 17.29 16.00 -0.86
CA GLY A 264 16.22 16.63 -1.66
C GLY A 264 16.63 17.20 -3.02
N ARG A 265 17.94 17.27 -3.32
CA ARG A 265 18.44 17.70 -4.65
C ARG A 265 17.83 16.89 -5.80
N VAL A 266 17.67 15.59 -5.58
CA VAL A 266 17.14 14.63 -6.56
C VAL A 266 15.68 14.91 -6.86
N ILE A 267 14.84 15.04 -5.82
CA ILE A 267 13.42 15.36 -6.00
C ILE A 267 13.24 16.74 -6.61
N ASN A 268 14.07 17.72 -6.25
CA ASN A 268 14.00 19.06 -6.84
C ASN A 268 14.35 19.03 -8.34
N THR A 269 15.39 18.30 -8.71
CA THR A 269 15.78 18.11 -10.11
C THR A 269 14.66 17.46 -10.92
N PHE A 270 13.96 16.48 -10.33
CA PHE A 270 12.79 15.88 -10.94
C PHE A 270 11.68 16.90 -11.15
N VAL A 271 11.29 17.66 -10.12
CA VAL A 271 10.24 18.68 -10.23
C VAL A 271 10.58 19.71 -11.31
N ILE A 272 11.81 20.19 -11.36
CA ILE A 272 12.27 21.18 -12.36
C ILE A 272 12.17 20.62 -13.78
N ARG A 273 12.68 19.41 -14.02
CA ARG A 273 12.65 18.80 -15.36
C ARG A 273 11.21 18.45 -15.77
N THR A 274 10.45 17.83 -14.89
CA THR A 274 9.08 17.42 -15.19
C THR A 274 8.17 18.61 -15.46
N SER A 275 8.26 19.68 -14.66
CA SER A 275 7.50 20.91 -14.92
C SER A 275 7.91 21.60 -16.23
N GLN A 276 9.19 21.61 -16.58
CA GLN A 276 9.66 22.14 -17.87
C GLN A 276 9.11 21.34 -19.06
N PHE A 277 9.20 20.01 -18.98
CA PHE A 277 8.68 19.11 -20.00
C PHE A 277 7.17 19.29 -20.17
N LEU A 278 6.41 19.30 -19.07
CA LEU A 278 4.96 19.44 -19.11
C LEU A 278 4.53 20.80 -19.65
N ALA A 279 5.21 21.89 -19.25
CA ALA A 279 4.94 23.21 -19.81
C ALA A 279 5.09 23.21 -21.33
N TYR A 280 6.20 22.66 -21.84
CA TYR A 280 6.40 22.60 -23.29
C TYR A 280 5.41 21.67 -24.00
N TYR A 281 5.09 20.51 -23.42
CA TYR A 281 4.08 19.61 -23.96
C TYR A 281 2.73 20.31 -24.13
N TYR A 282 2.25 21.00 -23.09
CA TYR A 282 0.96 21.69 -23.14
C TYR A 282 0.98 22.94 -24.03
N LEU A 283 2.14 23.59 -24.20
CA LEU A 283 2.34 24.63 -25.21
C LEU A 283 2.08 24.09 -26.62
N VAL A 284 2.64 22.93 -26.96
CA VAL A 284 2.49 22.31 -28.30
C VAL A 284 1.08 21.78 -28.52
N VAL A 285 0.45 21.23 -27.48
CA VAL A 285 -0.95 20.73 -27.53
C VAL A 285 -1.97 21.88 -27.60
N GLY A 286 -1.59 23.10 -27.21
CA GLY A 286 -2.46 24.28 -27.22
C GLY A 286 -3.29 24.49 -25.95
N ASP A 287 -2.93 23.85 -24.83
CA ASP A 287 -3.58 24.08 -23.54
C ASP A 287 -2.85 25.17 -22.74
N ALA A 288 -3.25 26.42 -22.95
CA ALA A 288 -2.64 27.58 -22.32
C ALA A 288 -2.77 27.59 -20.78
N LYS A 289 -3.81 26.96 -20.21
CA LYS A 289 -4.01 26.95 -18.75
C LYS A 289 -3.01 26.00 -18.09
N ALA A 290 -2.87 24.79 -18.64
CA ALA A 290 -1.93 23.80 -18.13
C ALA A 290 -0.48 24.25 -18.36
N GLU A 291 -0.17 24.81 -19.54
CA GLU A 291 1.13 25.39 -19.85
C GLU A 291 1.56 26.40 -18.79
N GLU A 292 0.72 27.40 -18.51
CA GLU A 292 1.01 28.46 -17.56
C GLU A 292 1.24 27.92 -16.14
N TYR A 293 0.44 26.94 -15.72
CA TYR A 293 0.59 26.29 -14.41
C TYR A 293 1.97 25.63 -14.27
N TYR A 294 2.37 24.79 -15.23
CA TYR A 294 3.65 24.09 -15.16
C TYR A 294 4.84 25.02 -15.38
N ARG A 295 4.70 26.07 -16.21
CA ARG A 295 5.70 27.12 -16.38
C ARG A 295 6.00 27.85 -15.08
N ARG A 296 4.96 28.27 -14.35
CA ARG A 296 5.12 28.89 -13.01
C ARG A 296 5.77 27.93 -12.02
N MET A 297 5.38 26.66 -12.03
CA MET A 297 5.99 25.64 -11.18
C MET A 297 7.49 25.51 -11.49
N HIS A 298 7.87 25.41 -12.76
CA HIS A 298 9.27 25.33 -13.18
C HIS A 298 10.08 26.52 -12.66
N GLU A 299 9.60 27.73 -12.89
CA GLU A 299 10.28 28.96 -12.46
C GLU A 299 10.43 29.06 -10.93
N ASN A 300 9.42 28.61 -10.18
CA ASN A 300 9.48 28.59 -8.72
C ASN A 300 10.54 27.60 -8.21
N TYR A 301 10.49 26.34 -8.63
CA TYR A 301 11.42 25.32 -8.14
C TYR A 301 12.85 25.48 -8.67
N LYS A 302 13.02 26.14 -9.82
CA LYS A 302 14.33 26.53 -10.34
C LYS A 302 15.02 27.59 -9.48
N LYS A 303 14.24 28.53 -8.90
CA LYS A 303 14.76 29.61 -8.04
C LYS A 303 14.99 29.15 -6.60
N TYR A 304 14.08 28.33 -6.06
CA TYR A 304 14.14 27.87 -4.67
C TYR A 304 14.63 26.43 -4.62
N PHE A 305 15.94 26.23 -4.46
CA PHE A 305 16.46 24.91 -4.10
C PHE A 305 16.01 24.56 -2.68
N ILE A 306 15.41 23.39 -2.52
CA ILE A 306 15.16 22.81 -1.21
C ILE A 306 16.52 22.35 -0.66
N VAL A 307 17.20 23.25 0.04
CA VAL A 307 18.29 22.94 0.95
C VAL A 307 17.73 23.17 2.36
N ARG A 308 16.97 22.19 2.86
CA ARG A 308 16.63 22.16 4.29
C ARG A 308 17.51 21.09 4.93
N ASP A 309 18.24 21.50 5.95
CA ASP A 309 19.16 20.68 6.75
C ASP A 309 18.43 19.67 7.63
#